data_AF-A0A4S5C207-F1
#
_entry.id   AF-A0A4S5C207-F1
#
_cell.length_a   1.000
_cell.length_b   1.000
_cell.length_c   1.000
_cell.angle_alpha   90.00
_cell.angle_beta   90.00
_cell.angle_gamma   90.00
#
_symmetry.space_group_name_H-M   'P 1'
#
loop_
_entity.id
_entity.type
_entity.pdbx_description
1 polymer ?
#
loop_
_entity_poly.entity_id
_entity_poly.type
_entity_poly.pdbx_seq_one_letter_code
_entity_poly.pdbx_strand_id
1 'polypeptide(L)'
;MSFFNLLLHAIALIAPAWGMALIFVSLTRLVLWRSQWRYAWGINVLANGLLGSVSLLLALVMMGEDGTLLAYTGLVLCNATVQWVLLRR
;
A
#
# COMPACT_ATOMS: atom_id res chain seq x y z
N MET A 1 -8.42 5.18 -25.62
CA MET A 1 -9.05 5.52 -24.32
C MET A 1 -9.21 7.03 -24.23
N SER A 2 -10.35 7.54 -23.78
CA SER A 2 -10.49 8.96 -23.45
C SER A 2 -9.55 9.33 -22.29
N PHE A 3 -9.07 10.57 -22.21
CA PHE A 3 -8.27 11.07 -21.08
C PHE A 3 -8.93 10.76 -19.73
N PHE A 4 -10.26 10.89 -19.67
CA PHE A 4 -11.04 10.58 -18.48
C PHE A 4 -10.95 9.09 -18.08
N ASN A 5 -10.95 8.18 -19.06
CA ASN A 5 -10.81 6.75 -18.79
C ASN A 5 -9.41 6.41 -18.27
N LEU A 6 -8.37 7.07 -18.79
CA LEU A 6 -7.01 6.89 -18.30
C LEU A 6 -6.87 7.33 -16.84
N LEU A 7 -7.48 8.47 -16.49
CA LEU A 7 -7.49 8.96 -15.11
C LEU A 7 -8.22 7.98 -14.18
N LEU A 8 -9.41 7.51 -14.57
CA LEU A 8 -10.15 6.52 -13.79
C LEU A 8 -9.37 5.21 -13.62
N HIS A 9 -8.68 4.76 -14.67
CA HIS A 9 -7.85 3.55 -14.62
C HIS A 9 -6.66 3.72 -13.67
N ALA A 10 -5.99 4.86 -13.72
CA ALA A 10 -4.88 5.18 -12.80
C ALA A 10 -5.35 5.24 -11.33
N ILE A 11 -6.53 5.83 -11.08
CA ILE A 11 -7.14 5.86 -9.74
C ILE A 11 -7.48 4.43 -9.29
N ALA A 12 -8.07 3.61 -10.16
CA ALA A 12 -8.42 2.23 -9.84
C ALA A 12 -7.19 1.36 -9.55
N LEU A 13 -6.08 1.60 -10.24
CA LEU A 13 -4.80 0.92 -9.99
C LEU A 13 -4.26 1.22 -8.60
N ILE A 14 -4.34 2.48 -8.17
CA ILE A 14 -3.74 2.96 -6.92
C ILE A 14 -4.68 2.76 -5.72
N ALA A 15 -6.00 2.75 -5.94
CA ALA A 15 -7.02 2.55 -4.91
C ALA A 15 -6.75 1.37 -3.94
N PRO A 16 -6.40 0.14 -4.39
CA PRO A 16 -6.13 -0.97 -3.49
C PRO A 16 -4.92 -0.71 -2.57
N ALA A 17 -3.90 0.05 -3.00
CA ALA A 17 -2.77 0.38 -2.14
C ALA A 17 -3.17 1.25 -0.95
N TRP A 18 -4.01 2.26 -1.18
CA TRP A 18 -4.50 3.15 -0.11
C TRP A 18 -5.54 2.47 0.77
N GLY A 19 -6.44 1.69 0.18
CA GLY A 19 -7.38 0.87 0.94
C GLY A 19 -6.66 -0.09 1.89
N MET A 20 -5.64 -0.79 1.37
CA MET A 20 -4.80 -1.65 2.21
C MET A 20 -4.00 -0.88 3.24
N ALA A 21 -3.42 0.27 2.91
CA ALA A 21 -2.68 1.07 3.89
C ALA A 21 -3.56 1.49 5.08
N LEU A 22 -4.78 1.95 4.81
CA LEU A 22 -5.73 2.34 5.87
C LEU A 22 -6.11 1.15 6.75
N ILE A 23 -6.52 0.04 6.15
CA ILE A 23 -6.95 -1.17 6.88
C ILE A 23 -5.76 -1.73 7.66
N PHE A 24 -4.61 -1.91 7.01
CA PHE A 24 -3.44 -2.58 7.58
C PHE A 24 -2.84 -1.79 8.75
N VAL A 25 -2.66 -0.47 8.60
CA VAL A 25 -2.11 0.37 9.68
C VAL A 25 -3.09 0.45 10.85
N SER A 26 -4.40 0.53 10.57
CA SER A 26 -5.43 0.53 11.63
C SER A 26 -5.47 -0.80 12.39
N LEU A 27 -5.45 -1.93 11.68
CA LEU A 27 -5.35 -3.26 12.29
C LEU A 27 -4.07 -3.42 13.08
N THR A 28 -2.95 -2.91 12.57
CA THR A 28 -1.67 -2.93 13.29
C THR A 28 -1.79 -2.19 14.62
N ARG A 29 -2.49 -1.05 14.65
CA ARG A 29 -2.70 -0.28 15.88
C ARG A 29 -3.61 -1.00 16.87
N LEU A 30 -4.61 -1.73 16.38
CA LEU A 30 -5.53 -2.50 17.22
C LEU A 30 -4.85 -3.77 17.78
N VAL A 31 -4.15 -4.53 16.94
CA VAL A 31 -3.49 -5.79 17.31
C VAL A 31 -2.24 -5.52 18.16
N LEU A 32 -1.43 -4.52 17.76
CA LEU A 32 -0.20 -4.12 18.46
C LEU A 32 -0.41 -2.85 19.28
N TRP A 33 -1.54 -2.73 19.96
CA TRP A 33 -1.91 -1.58 20.79
C TRP A 33 -0.90 -1.21 21.89
N ARG A 34 -0.09 -2.18 22.35
CA ARG A 34 0.99 -1.97 23.33
C ARG A 34 2.33 -1.61 22.69
N SER A 35 2.44 -1.76 21.38
CA SER A 35 3.66 -1.40 20.64
C SER A 35 3.84 0.10 20.64
N GLN A 36 5.09 0.53 20.70
CA GLN A 36 5.43 1.93 20.73
C GLN A 36 5.68 2.44 19.32
N TRP A 37 4.80 3.30 18.83
CA TRP A 37 4.88 3.84 17.49
C TRP A 37 5.86 5.01 17.45
N ARG A 38 6.85 4.94 16.56
CA ARG A 38 7.81 6.03 16.35
C ARG A 38 7.16 7.23 15.65
N TYR A 39 6.19 6.98 14.78
CA TYR A 39 5.50 7.99 13.99
C TYR A 39 3.99 7.95 14.19
N ALA A 40 3.33 9.08 13.96
CA ALA A 40 1.87 9.17 14.00
C ALA A 40 1.20 8.20 13.00
N TRP A 41 -0.03 7.79 13.29
CA TRP A 41 -0.82 6.90 12.43
C TRP A 41 -0.89 7.39 10.98
N GLY A 42 -1.11 8.70 10.77
CA GLY A 42 -1.19 9.27 9.43
C GLY A 42 0.11 9.12 8.61
N ILE A 43 1.27 9.22 9.24
CA ILE A 43 2.57 9.02 8.57
C ILE A 43 2.73 7.56 8.13
N ASN A 44 2.29 6.62 8.97
CA ASN A 44 2.32 5.19 8.62
C ASN A 44 1.39 4.90 7.43
N VAL A 45 0.18 5.47 7.43
CA VAL A 45 -0.75 5.34 6.30
C VAL A 45 -0.16 5.92 5.02
N LEU A 46 0.42 7.13 5.08
CA LEU A 46 1.05 7.75 3.92
C LEU A 46 2.23 6.93 3.39
N ALA A 47 3.10 6.44 4.27
CA ALA A 47 4.24 5.62 3.88
C ALA A 47 3.82 4.32 3.20
N ASN A 48 2.86 3.58 3.80
CA ASN A 48 2.32 2.35 3.21
C ASN A 48 1.56 2.63 1.90
N GLY A 49 0.74 3.69 1.85
CA GLY A 49 -0.02 4.05 0.66
C GLY A 49 0.88 4.40 -0.53
N LEU A 50 1.91 5.23 -0.30
CA LEU A 50 2.87 5.63 -1.33
C LEU A 50 3.73 4.46 -1.80
N LEU A 51 4.35 3.71 -0.89
CA LEU A 51 5.21 2.58 -1.25
C LEU A 51 4.40 1.42 -1.86
N GLY A 52 3.18 1.20 -1.37
CA GLY A 52 2.24 0.26 -1.97
C GLY A 52 1.85 0.66 -3.40
N SER A 53 1.61 1.96 -3.65
CA SER A 53 1.34 2.47 -5.00
C SER A 53 2.52 2.23 -5.93
N VAL A 54 3.75 2.48 -5.46
CA VAL A 54 4.97 2.18 -6.21
C VAL A 54 5.10 0.68 -6.49
N SER A 55 4.74 -0.18 -5.54
CA SER A 55 4.77 -1.64 -5.74
C SER A 55 3.84 -2.11 -6.86
N LEU A 56 2.64 -1.53 -6.95
CA LEU A 56 1.68 -1.85 -8.01
C LEU A 56 2.14 -1.32 -9.37
N LEU A 57 2.71 -0.11 -9.42
CA LEU A 57 3.31 0.43 -10.63
C LEU A 57 4.47 -0.44 -11.11
N LEU A 58 5.34 -0.90 -10.21
CA LEU A 58 6.42 -1.83 -10.56
C LEU A 58 5.88 -3.16 -11.08
N ALA A 59 4.85 -3.72 -10.42
CA ALA A 59 4.22 -4.95 -10.88
C ALA A 59 3.61 -4.78 -12.28
N LEU A 60 2.94 -3.66 -12.55
CA LEU A 60 2.41 -3.35 -13.88
C LEU A 60 3.51 -3.25 -14.93
N VAL A 61 4.62 -2.56 -14.62
CA VAL A 61 5.76 -2.44 -15.56
C VAL A 61 6.41 -3.80 -15.85
N MET A 62 6.48 -4.68 -14.85
CA MET A 62 7.13 -5.99 -14.99
C MET A 62 6.23 -7.05 -15.65
N MET A 63 4.93 -7.03 -15.34
CA MET A 63 3.99 -8.08 -15.79
C MET A 63 3.16 -7.65 -16.99
N GLY A 64 3.03 -6.35 -17.25
CA GLY A 64 2.18 -5.80 -18.31
C GLY A 64 0.67 -5.91 -18.04
N GLU A 65 0.28 -6.51 -16.91
CA GLU A 65 -1.10 -6.73 -16.51
C GLU A 65 -1.37 -6.16 -15.11
N ASP A 66 -2.48 -5.45 -14.99
CA ASP A 66 -2.99 -4.94 -13.72
C ASP A 66 -3.74 -6.02 -12.94
N GLY A 67 -3.59 -6.04 -11.61
CA GLY A 67 -4.46 -6.84 -10.75
C GLY A 67 -4.14 -8.34 -10.68
N THR A 68 -2.91 -8.75 -11.02
CA THR A 68 -2.47 -10.14 -10.83
C THR A 68 -2.34 -10.48 -9.33
N LEU A 69 -2.51 -11.76 -8.99
CA LEU A 69 -2.28 -12.23 -7.61
C LEU A 69 -0.87 -11.89 -7.13
N LEU A 70 0.13 -11.93 -8.04
CA LEU A 70 1.51 -11.56 -7.72
C LEU A 70 1.65 -10.07 -7.40
N ALA A 71 0.97 -9.18 -8.13
CA ALA A 71 0.97 -7.75 -7.84
C ALA A 71 0.40 -7.48 -6.44
N TYR A 72 -0.71 -8.10 -6.07
CA TYR A 72 -1.29 -7.98 -4.74
C TYR A 72 -0.43 -8.63 -3.65
N THR A 73 0.23 -9.75 -3.94
CA THR A 73 1.18 -10.36 -3.02
C THR A 73 2.35 -9.41 -2.74
N GLY A 74 2.90 -8.79 -3.78
CA GLY A 74 3.94 -7.78 -3.67
C GLY A 74 3.49 -6.57 -2.84
N LEU A 75 2.26 -6.10 -3.05
CA LEU A 75 1.66 -5.02 -2.26
C LEU A 75 1.60 -5.36 -0.76
N VAL A 76 1.10 -6.54 -0.42
CA VAL A 76 0.99 -6.97 1.00
C VAL A 76 2.37 -7.12 1.63
N LEU A 77 3.33 -7.72 0.91
CA LEU A 77 4.72 -7.84 1.38
C LEU A 77 5.37 -6.47 1.58
N CYS A 78 5.13 -5.53 0.66
CA CYS A 78 5.60 -4.16 0.77
C CYS A 78 5.06 -3.50 2.04
N ASN A 79 3.73 -3.52 2.24
CA ASN A 79 3.11 -2.94 3.44
C ASN A 79 3.62 -3.59 4.74
N ALA A 80 3.73 -4.92 4.77
CA ALA A 80 4.28 -5.63 5.93
C ALA A 80 5.72 -5.19 6.24
N THR A 81 6.57 -5.08 5.22
CA THR A 81 7.97 -4.65 5.36
C THR A 81 8.06 -3.20 5.84
N VAL A 82 7.30 -2.30 5.23
CA VAL A 82 7.26 -0.87 5.59
C VAL A 82 6.80 -0.71 7.03
N GLN A 83 5.69 -1.33 7.40
CA GLN A 83 5.15 -1.25 8.76
C GLN A 83 6.10 -1.86 9.79
N TRP A 84 6.77 -2.97 9.44
CA TRP A 84 7.78 -3.58 10.31
C TRP A 84 8.96 -2.64 10.54
N VAL A 85 9.50 -2.00 9.49
CA VAL A 85 10.57 -1.01 9.62
C VAL A 85 10.14 0.20 10.44
N LEU A 86 8.90 0.69 10.26
CA LEU A 86 8.37 1.84 11.01
C LEU A 86 8.12 1.54 12.50
N LEU A 87 7.86 0.27 12.83
CA LEU A 87 7.69 -0.21 14.21
C LEU A 87 9.01 -0.63 14.88
N ARG A 88 10.03 -0.96 14.10
CA ARG A 88 11.34 -1.35 14.62
C ARG A 88 12.04 -0.11 15.19
N ARG A 89 12.29 -0.13 16.50
CA ARG A 89 13.07 0.88 17.22
C ARG A 89 14.56 0.60 17.06
#